data_AF-K6V5S0-F1
#
_entry.id   AF-K6V5S0-F1
#
_cell.length_a   1.000
_cell.length_b   1.000
_cell.length_c   1.000
_cell.angle_alpha   90.00
_cell.angle_beta   90.00
_cell.angle_gamma   90.00
#
_symmetry.space_group_name_H-M   'P 1'
#
loop_
_entity.id
_entity.type
_entity.pdbx_description
1 polymer ?
#
loop_
_entity_poly.entity_id
_entity_poly.type
_entity_poly.pdbx_seq_one_letter_code
_entity_poly.pdbx_strand_id
1 'polypeptide(L)'
;MTASSSLVDSRGTLDNNQFDTKLESARQGEFHVISISGSTWVKPVDFSAILTLDIPQENVGKWIKSPNSWAEKSLHFSTKTILSAAVSSFPAQETQRNRLAVETVTHKEKKAWKITRPTAVEKVAAIISADGKDQLLALERDGRTLNFSDWNNARPVTPPAANEVTAI
;
A
#
# COMPACT_ATOMS: atom_id res chain seq x y z
N MET A 1 22.52 23.84 3.04
CA MET A 1 22.23 22.45 2.66
C MET A 1 20.75 22.36 2.35
N THR A 2 20.37 22.27 1.07
CA THR A 2 18.99 22.02 0.69
C THR A 2 18.63 20.61 1.13
N ALA A 3 17.77 20.47 2.14
CA ALA A 3 17.18 19.19 2.48
C ALA A 3 16.53 18.66 1.19
N SER A 4 17.01 17.53 0.69
CA SER A 4 16.30 16.76 -0.32
C SER A 4 14.94 16.46 0.30
N SER A 5 13.89 17.17 -0.12
CA SER A 5 12.54 16.88 0.34
C SER A 5 12.18 15.51 -0.19
N SER A 6 12.27 14.51 0.67
CA SER A 6 11.92 13.13 0.41
C SER A 6 10.43 13.06 0.09
N LEU A 7 10.04 13.07 -1.18
CA LEU A 7 8.63 13.00 -1.60
C LEU A 7 8.24 11.57 -1.98
N VAL A 8 7.01 11.17 -1.63
CA VAL A 8 6.35 9.97 -2.14
C VAL A 8 5.00 10.37 -2.70
N ASP A 9 4.65 9.84 -3.86
CA ASP A 9 3.31 9.97 -4.42
C ASP A 9 2.53 8.66 -4.25
N SER A 10 1.22 8.77 -4.29
CA SER A 10 0.27 7.65 -4.28
C SER A 10 0.39 6.70 -5.47
N ARG A 11 1.18 7.05 -6.50
CA ARG A 11 1.52 6.17 -7.63
C ARG A 11 2.78 5.33 -7.38
N GLY A 12 3.54 5.62 -6.33
CA GLY A 12 4.88 5.06 -6.13
C GLY A 12 5.87 5.42 -7.25
N THR A 13 5.64 6.48 -8.03
CA THR A 13 6.59 6.93 -9.05
C THR A 13 7.84 7.55 -8.43
N LEU A 14 7.70 8.08 -7.21
CA LEU A 14 8.79 8.66 -6.42
C LEU A 14 9.34 7.69 -5.34
N ASP A 15 8.79 6.47 -5.24
CA ASP A 15 9.29 5.39 -4.36
C ASP A 15 10.63 4.85 -4.91
N ASN A 16 11.73 5.59 -4.68
CA ASN A 16 13.07 5.17 -5.09
C ASN A 16 13.78 4.36 -4.00
N ASN A 17 13.64 4.73 -2.72
CA ASN A 17 14.20 4.06 -1.53
C ASN A 17 13.46 4.48 -0.23
N GLN A 18 12.21 4.93 -0.38
CA GLN A 18 11.43 5.50 0.70
C GLN A 18 9.95 5.31 0.44
N PHE A 19 9.16 5.11 1.49
CA PHE A 19 7.70 5.01 1.42
C PHE A 19 7.09 5.28 2.80
N ASP A 20 5.81 5.62 2.79
CA ASP A 20 4.96 5.75 3.98
C ASP A 20 3.67 5.00 3.66
N THR A 21 3.47 3.85 4.31
CA THR A 21 2.35 2.94 4.03
C THR A 21 1.62 2.60 5.32
N LYS A 22 0.30 2.79 5.30
CA LYS A 22 -0.61 2.30 6.34
C LYS A 22 -1.25 0.99 5.88
N LEU A 23 -1.17 -0.04 6.70
CA LEU A 23 -1.72 -1.37 6.44
C LEU A 23 -2.78 -1.68 7.49
N GLU A 24 -3.98 -2.05 7.06
CA GLU A 24 -5.09 -2.42 7.92
C GLU A 24 -5.57 -3.84 7.57
N SER A 25 -5.58 -4.73 8.56
CA SER A 25 -5.99 -6.12 8.38
C SER A 25 -6.76 -6.60 9.60
N ALA A 26 -7.96 -7.17 9.41
CA ALA A 26 -8.75 -7.72 10.51
C ALA A 26 -8.03 -8.86 11.27
N ARG A 27 -7.07 -9.55 10.62
CA ARG A 27 -6.30 -10.65 11.25
C ARG A 27 -4.94 -10.20 11.79
N GLN A 28 -4.28 -9.29 11.09
CA GLN A 28 -2.92 -8.88 11.43
C GLN A 28 -2.88 -7.58 12.22
N GLY A 29 -4.00 -6.87 12.35
CA GLY A 29 -4.07 -5.55 12.97
C GLY A 29 -3.72 -4.43 12.01
N GLU A 30 -3.56 -3.25 12.59
CA GLU A 30 -3.21 -2.02 11.88
C GLU A 30 -1.75 -1.64 12.17
N PHE A 31 -0.97 -1.39 11.11
CA PHE A 31 0.40 -0.90 11.20
C PHE A 31 0.63 0.27 10.28
N HIS A 32 1.51 1.16 10.70
CA HIS A 32 2.09 2.19 9.86
C HIS A 32 3.58 1.89 9.67
N VAL A 33 4.03 1.80 8.42
CA VAL A 33 5.42 1.52 8.05
C VAL A 33 5.98 2.72 7.30
N ILE A 34 7.12 3.23 7.77
CA ILE A 34 7.91 4.25 7.09
C ILE A 34 9.27 3.66 6.75
N SER A 35 9.75 3.86 5.53
CA SER A 35 11.13 3.57 5.17
C SER A 35 11.76 4.80 4.53
N ILE A 36 12.99 5.13 4.92
CA ILE A 36 13.78 6.23 4.35
C ILE A 36 15.26 5.83 4.39
N SER A 37 15.93 5.88 3.24
CA SER A 37 17.39 5.68 3.13
C SER A 37 17.87 4.37 3.79
N GLY A 38 17.09 3.29 3.66
CA GLY A 38 17.42 1.97 4.20
C GLY A 38 17.12 1.77 5.68
N SER A 39 16.65 2.80 6.39
CA SER A 39 16.06 2.64 7.72
C SER A 39 14.55 2.46 7.60
N THR A 40 14.00 1.49 8.33
CA THR A 40 12.56 1.24 8.38
C THR A 40 12.07 1.39 9.82
N TRP A 41 10.92 2.03 9.97
CA TRP A 41 10.19 2.16 11.23
C TRP A 41 8.79 1.58 11.08
N VAL A 42 8.32 0.92 12.13
CA VAL A 42 6.98 0.33 12.20
C VAL A 42 6.29 0.88 13.43
N LYS A 43 5.02 1.27 13.29
CA LYS A 43 4.16 1.69 14.38
C LYS A 43 2.94 0.77 14.41
N PRO A 44 2.88 -0.22 15.32
CA PRO A 44 1.67 -0.99 15.52
C PRO A 44 0.60 -0.08 16.14
N VAL A 45 -0.57 0.01 15.52
CA VAL A 45 -1.62 0.93 15.95
C VAL A 45 -2.58 0.27 16.94
N ASP A 46 -2.77 -1.05 16.85
CA ASP A 46 -3.66 -1.81 17.70
C ASP A 46 -3.00 -3.02 18.38
N PHE A 47 -3.78 -3.74 19.19
CA PHE A 47 -3.30 -4.91 19.92
C PHE A 47 -3.05 -6.11 19.00
N SER A 48 -3.84 -6.28 17.94
CA SER A 48 -3.65 -7.36 16.96
C SER A 48 -2.32 -7.21 16.22
N ALA A 49 -1.90 -5.98 15.99
CA ALA A 49 -0.66 -5.62 15.35
C ALA A 49 0.56 -6.08 16.12
N ILE A 50 0.64 -5.75 17.41
CA ILE A 50 1.79 -6.17 18.25
C ILE A 50 1.90 -7.69 18.37
N LEU A 51 0.78 -8.44 18.39
CA LEU A 51 0.80 -9.90 18.46
C LEU A 51 1.41 -10.50 17.18
N THR A 52 1.11 -9.91 16.03
CA THR A 52 1.63 -10.37 14.74
C THR A 52 3.13 -10.12 14.60
N LEU A 53 3.64 -9.04 15.20
CA LEU A 53 5.05 -8.67 15.15
C LEU A 53 5.86 -9.16 16.36
N ASP A 54 5.23 -9.83 17.32
CA ASP A 54 5.84 -10.25 18.60
C ASP A 54 6.50 -9.08 19.35
N ILE A 55 5.76 -7.98 19.48
CA ILE A 55 6.20 -6.74 20.12
C ILE A 55 5.54 -6.61 21.51
N PRO A 56 6.24 -6.13 22.56
CA PRO A 56 5.63 -5.83 23.85
C PRO A 56 4.46 -4.83 23.76
N GLN A 57 3.42 -5.05 24.57
CA GLN A 57 2.18 -4.27 24.49
C GLN A 57 2.36 -2.78 24.78
N GLU A 58 3.33 -2.42 25.62
CA GLU A 58 3.67 -1.03 25.92
C GLU A 58 4.17 -0.23 24.70
N ASN A 59 4.43 -0.90 23.56
CA ASN A 59 4.86 -0.27 22.33
C ASN A 59 3.74 -0.05 21.30
N VAL A 60 2.48 -0.37 21.65
CA VAL A 60 1.32 0.05 20.84
C VAL A 60 1.34 1.57 20.68
N GLY A 61 1.18 2.03 19.45
CA GLY A 61 1.17 3.45 19.08
C GLY A 61 2.54 4.12 19.13
N LYS A 62 3.63 3.39 19.35
CA LYS A 62 5.00 3.93 19.32
C LYS A 62 5.73 3.54 18.04
N TRP A 63 6.62 4.40 17.57
CA TRP A 63 7.50 4.05 16.47
C TRP A 63 8.59 3.12 16.96
N ILE A 64 8.85 2.07 16.21
CA ILE A 64 9.90 1.11 16.46
C ILE A 64 10.83 1.13 15.29
N LYS A 65 12.14 1.27 15.54
CA LYS A 65 13.13 1.08 14.49
C LYS A 65 13.29 -0.40 14.19
N SER A 66 13.01 -0.76 12.95
CA SER A 66 13.05 -2.14 12.48
C SER A 66 14.50 -2.62 12.31
N PRO A 67 14.85 -3.87 12.69
CA PRO A 67 16.14 -4.46 12.36
C PRO A 67 16.38 -4.50 10.84
N ASN A 68 17.64 -4.45 10.39
CA ASN A 68 17.97 -4.44 8.96
C ASN A 68 17.37 -5.62 8.17
N SER A 69 17.20 -6.78 8.79
CA SER A 69 16.58 -7.97 8.16
C SER A 69 15.10 -7.79 7.80
N TRP A 70 14.40 -6.85 8.44
CA TRP A 70 13.03 -6.48 8.12
C TRP A 70 12.98 -5.34 7.10
N ALA A 71 14.03 -4.52 7.00
CA ALA A 71 14.11 -3.42 6.03
C ALA A 71 14.01 -3.92 4.58
N GLU A 72 14.68 -5.04 4.25
CA GLU A 72 14.54 -5.67 2.92
C GLU A 72 13.12 -6.16 2.65
N LYS A 73 12.48 -6.79 3.65
CA LYS A 73 11.08 -7.25 3.55
C LYS A 73 10.12 -6.07 3.43
N SER A 74 10.47 -4.93 4.02
CA SER A 74 9.61 -3.75 4.04
C SER A 74 9.43 -3.12 2.66
N LEU A 75 10.37 -3.34 1.72
CA LEU A 75 10.23 -2.91 0.33
C LEU A 75 8.98 -3.50 -0.35
N HIS A 76 8.51 -4.68 0.09
CA HIS A 76 7.25 -5.25 -0.38
C HIS A 76 6.02 -4.42 0.00
N PHE A 77 6.15 -3.53 0.98
CA PHE A 77 5.10 -2.59 1.40
C PHE A 77 5.21 -1.22 0.71
N SER A 78 6.19 -1.02 -0.17
CA SER A 78 6.22 0.20 -1.01
C SER A 78 4.99 0.25 -1.90
N THR A 79 4.44 1.44 -2.08
CA THR A 79 3.24 1.66 -2.91
C THR A 79 3.51 1.22 -4.35
N LYS A 80 4.73 1.46 -4.85
CA LYS A 80 5.19 0.96 -6.15
C LYS A 80 5.12 -0.55 -6.29
N THR A 81 5.62 -1.30 -5.31
CA THR A 81 5.65 -2.77 -5.37
C THR A 81 4.24 -3.33 -5.27
N ILE A 82 3.42 -2.78 -4.38
CA ILE A 82 2.01 -3.16 -4.23
C ILE A 82 1.25 -2.90 -5.54
N LEU A 83 1.40 -1.73 -6.15
CA LEU A 83 0.76 -1.38 -7.43
C LEU A 83 1.27 -2.26 -8.57
N SER A 84 2.57 -2.53 -8.64
CA SER A 84 3.16 -3.36 -9.70
C SER A 84 2.63 -4.79 -9.62
N ALA A 85 2.58 -5.38 -8.42
CA ALA A 85 2.01 -6.70 -8.19
C ALA A 85 0.51 -6.72 -8.55
N ALA A 86 -0.24 -5.70 -8.14
CA ALA A 86 -1.65 -5.54 -8.44
C ALA A 86 -1.93 -5.49 -9.96
N VAL A 87 -1.21 -4.62 -10.69
CA VAL A 87 -1.40 -4.43 -12.14
C VAL A 87 -0.93 -5.65 -12.92
N SER A 88 0.16 -6.31 -12.49
CA SER A 88 0.65 -7.53 -13.15
C SER A 88 -0.36 -8.70 -13.13
N SER A 89 -1.37 -8.62 -12.27
CA SER A 89 -2.47 -9.60 -12.21
C SER A 89 -3.45 -9.47 -13.38
N PHE A 90 -3.36 -8.40 -14.18
CA PHE A 90 -4.19 -8.18 -15.37
C PHE A 90 -3.40 -8.40 -16.65
N PRO A 91 -3.88 -9.26 -17.57
CA PRO A 91 -3.15 -9.58 -18.77
C PRO A 91 -3.16 -8.42 -19.78
N ALA A 92 -1.97 -8.05 -20.28
CA ALA A 92 -1.83 -7.04 -21.32
C ALA A 92 -2.10 -7.58 -22.75
N GLN A 93 -2.10 -8.91 -22.93
CA GLN A 93 -2.32 -9.52 -24.24
C GLN A 93 -3.80 -9.46 -24.66
N GLU A 94 -4.04 -9.09 -25.91
CA GLU A 94 -5.37 -8.83 -26.47
C GLU A 94 -6.31 -10.06 -26.40
N THR A 95 -5.79 -11.25 -26.68
CA THR A 95 -6.54 -12.52 -26.61
C THR A 95 -7.07 -12.84 -25.20
N GLN A 96 -6.42 -12.31 -24.16
CA GLN A 96 -6.81 -12.48 -22.77
C GLN A 96 -7.66 -11.30 -22.26
N ARG A 97 -7.50 -10.11 -22.84
CA ARG A 97 -8.33 -8.92 -22.54
C ARG A 97 -9.80 -9.12 -22.88
N ASN A 98 -10.11 -9.84 -23.96
CA ASN A 98 -11.50 -10.16 -24.36
C ASN A 98 -12.23 -11.05 -23.33
N ARG A 99 -11.52 -11.60 -22.35
CA ARG A 99 -12.11 -12.40 -21.26
C ARG A 99 -12.39 -11.56 -20.01
N LEU A 100 -12.01 -10.28 -19.99
CA LEU A 100 -12.30 -9.39 -18.89
C LEU A 100 -13.76 -8.96 -18.94
N ALA A 101 -14.45 -9.05 -17.80
CA ALA A 101 -15.77 -8.47 -17.64
C ALA A 101 -15.62 -7.02 -17.18
N VAL A 102 -16.29 -6.09 -17.88
CA VAL A 102 -16.26 -4.66 -17.54
C VAL A 102 -17.68 -4.22 -17.21
N GLU A 103 -17.86 -3.63 -16.05
CA GLU A 103 -19.15 -3.07 -15.61
C GLU A 103 -18.96 -1.66 -15.03
N THR A 104 -20.02 -0.85 -15.07
CA THR A 104 -20.03 0.45 -14.41
C THR A 104 -20.49 0.29 -12.98
N VAL A 105 -19.73 0.83 -12.03
CA VAL A 105 -20.03 0.78 -10.59
C VAL A 105 -19.91 2.17 -9.96
N THR A 106 -20.42 2.30 -8.75
CA THR A 106 -20.13 3.45 -7.88
C THR A 106 -19.21 2.98 -6.77
N HIS A 107 -18.02 3.58 -6.65
CA HIS A 107 -17.05 3.30 -5.59
C HIS A 107 -16.75 4.56 -4.80
N LYS A 108 -17.07 4.56 -3.49
CA LYS A 108 -16.92 5.73 -2.60
C LYS A 108 -17.47 7.01 -3.23
N GLU A 109 -18.72 6.97 -3.68
CA GLU A 109 -19.46 8.07 -4.31
C GLU A 109 -18.94 8.50 -5.70
N LYS A 110 -17.90 7.86 -6.24
CA LYS A 110 -17.36 8.12 -7.58
C LYS A 110 -17.86 7.08 -8.58
N LYS A 111 -18.21 7.53 -9.79
CA LYS A 111 -18.43 6.61 -10.92
C LYS A 111 -17.10 5.95 -11.31
N ALA A 112 -17.14 4.65 -11.53
CA ALA A 112 -15.96 3.84 -11.82
C ALA A 112 -16.29 2.70 -12.78
N TRP A 113 -15.28 2.18 -13.45
CA TRP A 113 -15.31 0.92 -14.17
C TRP A 113 -14.72 -0.18 -13.31
N LYS A 114 -15.47 -1.27 -13.13
CA LYS A 114 -14.96 -2.49 -12.50
C LYS A 114 -14.58 -3.48 -13.58
N ILE A 115 -13.29 -3.76 -13.68
CA ILE A 115 -12.69 -4.72 -14.61
C ILE A 115 -12.39 -5.99 -13.83
N THR A 116 -13.17 -7.04 -14.06
CA THR A 116 -13.00 -8.33 -13.40
C THR A 116 -12.30 -9.30 -14.35
N ARG A 117 -11.27 -9.98 -13.84
CA ARG A 117 -10.65 -11.14 -14.49
C ARG A 117 -11.27 -12.42 -13.94
N PRO A 118 -12.17 -13.09 -14.67
CA PRO A 118 -12.70 -14.37 -14.26
C PRO A 118 -11.65 -15.45 -14.53
N THR A 119 -10.92 -15.87 -13.50
CA THR A 119 -10.10 -17.09 -13.59
C THR A 119 -10.66 -18.16 -12.67
N ALA A 120 -10.40 -19.43 -12.99
CA ALA A 120 -10.78 -20.56 -12.15
C ALA A 120 -9.98 -20.65 -10.84
N VAL A 121 -8.90 -19.87 -10.72
CA VAL A 121 -7.92 -19.96 -9.62
C VAL A 121 -8.11 -18.81 -8.63
N GLU A 122 -8.34 -17.60 -9.12
CA GLU A 122 -8.50 -16.38 -8.32
C GLU A 122 -9.46 -15.39 -9.01
N LYS A 123 -10.28 -14.70 -8.20
CA LYS A 123 -11.09 -13.59 -8.70
C LYS A 123 -10.39 -12.29 -8.36
N VAL A 124 -9.88 -11.62 -9.39
CA VAL A 124 -9.23 -10.32 -9.29
C VAL A 124 -10.10 -9.28 -10.01
N ALA A 125 -10.37 -8.15 -9.35
CA ALA A 125 -11.04 -7.03 -9.97
C ALA A 125 -10.30 -5.71 -9.72
N ALA A 126 -10.20 -4.87 -10.74
CA ALA A 126 -9.67 -3.53 -10.65
C ALA A 126 -10.83 -2.54 -10.80
N ILE A 127 -10.90 -1.56 -9.91
CA ILE A 127 -11.87 -0.47 -9.98
C ILE A 127 -11.11 0.76 -10.45
N ILE A 128 -11.47 1.31 -11.60
CA ILE A 128 -10.80 2.43 -12.25
C ILE A 128 -11.77 3.61 -12.34
N SER A 129 -11.30 4.82 -12.06
CA SER A 129 -12.10 6.04 -12.13
C SER A 129 -12.68 6.27 -13.52
N ALA A 130 -13.98 6.57 -13.60
CA ALA A 130 -14.67 6.87 -14.85
C ALA A 130 -14.60 8.36 -15.25
N ASP A 131 -13.81 9.18 -14.54
CA ASP A 131 -13.67 10.62 -14.79
C ASP A 131 -12.66 10.98 -15.89
N GLY A 132 -12.15 9.97 -16.63
CA GLY A 132 -11.17 10.15 -17.70
C GLY A 132 -9.73 10.34 -17.23
N LYS A 133 -9.45 10.20 -15.94
CA LYS A 133 -8.09 10.23 -15.38
C LYS A 133 -7.44 8.85 -15.26
N ASP A 134 -8.19 7.79 -15.56
CA ASP A 134 -7.76 6.39 -15.54
C ASP A 134 -7.07 5.96 -14.24
N GLN A 135 -7.50 6.54 -13.11
CA GLN A 135 -6.92 6.27 -11.80
C GLN A 135 -7.45 4.96 -11.24
N LEU A 136 -6.56 4.07 -10.79
CA LEU A 136 -6.95 2.88 -10.02
C LEU A 136 -7.53 3.34 -8.67
N LEU A 137 -8.79 3.05 -8.38
CA LEU A 137 -9.43 3.41 -7.12
C LEU A 137 -9.35 2.27 -6.11
N ALA A 138 -9.44 1.03 -6.58
CA ALA A 138 -9.30 -0.15 -5.74
C ALA A 138 -8.85 -1.38 -6.53
N LEU A 139 -8.24 -2.33 -5.83
CA LEU A 139 -7.99 -3.68 -6.29
C LEU A 139 -8.68 -4.65 -5.34
N GLU A 140 -9.52 -5.53 -5.88
CA GLU A 140 -10.12 -6.66 -5.18
C GLU A 140 -9.39 -7.95 -5.56
N ARG A 141 -9.00 -8.76 -4.58
CA ARG A 141 -8.45 -10.11 -4.79
C ARG A 141 -8.91 -11.03 -3.67
N ASP A 142 -9.56 -12.14 -4.02
CA ASP A 142 -10.00 -13.18 -3.08
C ASP A 142 -10.76 -12.64 -1.86
N GLY A 143 -11.68 -11.68 -2.11
CA GLY A 143 -12.49 -11.03 -1.07
C GLY A 143 -11.77 -9.97 -0.24
N ARG A 144 -10.51 -9.65 -0.57
CA ARG A 144 -9.75 -8.54 0.04
C ARG A 144 -9.75 -7.34 -0.90
N THR A 145 -9.85 -6.13 -0.34
CA THR A 145 -9.85 -4.89 -1.11
C THR A 145 -8.72 -3.98 -0.65
N LEU A 146 -7.85 -3.62 -1.59
CA LEU A 146 -6.87 -2.55 -1.43
C LEU A 146 -7.42 -1.29 -2.07
N ASN A 147 -7.48 -0.18 -1.33
CA ASN A 147 -8.00 1.09 -1.82
C ASN A 147 -6.85 2.05 -2.11
N PHE A 148 -7.00 2.89 -3.12
CA PHE A 148 -6.04 3.92 -3.48
C PHE A 148 -6.72 5.29 -3.49
N SER A 149 -6.03 6.30 -2.97
CA SER A 149 -6.51 7.69 -2.89
C SER A 149 -5.37 8.67 -3.13
N ASP A 150 -5.71 9.96 -3.17
CA ASP A 150 -4.75 11.06 -3.21
C ASP A 150 -3.76 10.97 -4.38
N TRP A 151 -4.23 10.46 -5.51
CA TRP A 151 -3.50 10.37 -6.77
C TRP A 151 -2.84 11.71 -7.10
N ASN A 152 -1.52 11.70 -7.30
CA ASN A 152 -0.67 12.85 -7.68
C ASN A 152 -0.34 13.81 -6.54
N ASN A 153 -0.73 13.48 -5.31
CA ASN A 153 -0.28 14.23 -4.16
C ASN A 153 1.10 13.72 -3.75
N ALA A 154 2.13 14.52 -3.99
CA ALA A 154 3.46 14.25 -3.49
C ALA A 154 3.55 14.75 -2.04
N ARG A 155 3.76 13.84 -1.10
CA ARG A 155 3.89 14.17 0.33
C ARG A 155 5.30 13.93 0.82
N PRO A 156 5.84 14.80 1.70
CA PRO A 156 7.11 14.52 2.36
C PRO A 156 6.98 13.28 3.25
N VAL A 157 7.98 12.41 3.22
CA VAL A 157 8.15 11.31 4.17
C VAL A 157 9.20 11.75 5.18
N THR A 158 8.77 11.91 6.43
CA THR A 158 9.62 12.37 7.53
C THR A 158 9.88 11.18 8.44
N PRO A 159 11.15 10.90 8.82
CA PRO A 159 11.41 9.86 9.80
C PRO A 159 10.78 10.26 11.15
N PRO A 160 10.33 9.30 11.96
CA PRO A 160 9.89 9.59 13.32
C PRO A 160 10.96 10.35 14.11
N ALA A 161 10.55 11.26 15.00
CA ALA A 161 11.50 11.96 15.85
C ALA A 161 12.16 10.97 16.82
N ALA A 162 13.43 11.19 17.19
CA ALA A 162 14.19 10.23 18.01
C ALA A 162 13.52 9.92 19.36
N ASN A 163 12.79 10.89 19.94
CA ASN A 163 12.01 10.73 21.17
C ASN A 163 10.68 9.96 20.99
N GLU A 164 10.25 9.74 19.75
CA GLU A 164 9.06 8.95 19.40
C GLU A 164 9.42 7.49 19.09
N VAL A 165 10.72 7.19 18.95
CA VAL A 165 11.23 5.86 18.61
C VAL A 165 11.60 5.10 19.88
N THR A 166 11.03 3.91 20.04
CA THR A 166 11.42 2.95 21.07
C THR A 166 12.39 1.93 20.50
N ALA A 167 13.44 1.62 21.27
CA ALA A 167 14.33 0.49 20.97
C ALA A 167 13.68 -0.81 21.46
N ILE A 168 13.80 -1.87 20.67
CA ILE A 168 13.52 -3.25 21.09
C ILE A 168 14.85 -3.95 21.29
#